data_AF-A0A9D9ZCW5-F1
#
_entry.id   AF-A0A9D9ZCW5-F1
#
_cell.length_a   1.000
_cell.length_b   1.000
_cell.length_c   1.000
_cell.angle_alpha   90.00
_cell.angle_beta   90.00
_cell.angle_gamma   90.00
#
_symmetry.space_group_name_H-M   'P 1'
#
loop_
_entity.id
_entity.type
_entity.pdbx_description
1 polymer ?
#
loop_
_entity_poly.entity_id
_entity_poly.type
_entity_poly.pdbx_seq_one_letter_code
_entity_poly.pdbx_strand_id
1 'polypeptide(L)'
;MKKVFYFLFAVILFVNGYSIPCNAQNKKTAKIEKYNKLAQQVKDSVNNRHFTVNVNMAYPQSHRAINLTSMYSVRISGDSIISYLPYYGRAYNVPYGGGKALNFTGKIYNYTAVRNKKNMTRITLNVKTDEDTYKYSLEIFDNGSTSINVSSNQRQYISFSGDMITK
;
A
#
# COMPACT_ATOMS: atom_id res chain seq x y z
N MET A 1 -50.49 13.18 53.50
CA MET A 1 -50.51 12.19 52.39
C MET A 1 -50.30 12.78 50.98
N LYS A 2 -50.14 14.10 50.80
CA LYS A 2 -49.88 14.71 49.46
C LYS A 2 -48.39 14.78 49.07
N LYS A 3 -47.46 14.70 50.03
CA LYS A 3 -46.00 14.79 49.78
C LYS A 3 -45.36 13.47 49.27
N VAL A 4 -45.99 12.32 49.55
CA VAL A 4 -45.52 11.01 49.07
C VAL A 4 -45.86 10.79 47.59
N PHE A 5 -46.94 11.41 47.11
CA PHE A 5 -47.36 11.32 45.71
C PHE A 5 -46.44 12.08 44.74
N TYR A 6 -45.85 13.20 45.20
CA TYR A 6 -44.85 13.95 44.42
C TYR A 6 -43.52 13.19 44.29
N PHE A 7 -43.18 12.34 45.25
CA PHE A 7 -41.95 11.55 45.22
C PHE A 7 -42.03 10.37 44.24
N LEU A 8 -43.22 9.79 44.06
CA LEU A 8 -43.46 8.75 43.07
C LEU A 8 -43.53 9.28 41.62
N PHE A 9 -43.91 10.55 41.42
CA PHE A 9 -43.94 11.16 40.10
C PHE A 9 -42.56 11.65 39.61
N ALA A 10 -41.63 11.94 40.53
CA ALA A 10 -40.27 12.40 40.21
C ALA A 10 -39.32 11.27 39.77
N VAL A 11 -39.60 10.02 40.13
CA VAL A 11 -38.74 8.86 39.76
C VAL A 11 -39.09 8.32 38.37
N ILE A 12 -40.32 8.52 37.88
CA ILE A 12 -40.76 8.02 36.56
C ILE A 12 -40.23 8.89 35.41
N LEU A 13 -39.82 10.13 35.66
CA LEU A 13 -39.25 11.02 34.64
C LEU A 13 -37.73 10.84 34.41
N PHE A 14 -37.05 10.02 35.21
CA PHE A 14 -35.62 9.75 35.03
C PHE A 14 -35.30 8.52 34.13
N VAL A 15 -36.32 7.76 33.71
CA VAL A 15 -36.11 6.49 32.98
C VAL A 15 -36.24 6.62 31.46
N ASN A 16 -36.73 7.75 30.93
CA ASN A 16 -37.08 7.89 29.50
C ASN A 16 -36.25 8.95 28.74
N GLY A 17 -34.96 9.11 29.06
CA GLY A 17 -34.17 10.26 28.60
C GLY A 17 -32.92 10.02 27.76
N TYR A 18 -32.53 8.78 27.42
CA TYR A 18 -31.27 8.54 26.69
C TYR A 18 -31.42 7.61 25.49
N SER A 19 -32.19 8.06 24.49
CA SER A 19 -32.09 7.55 23.13
C SER A 19 -31.39 8.59 22.26
N ILE A 20 -30.10 8.79 22.48
CA ILE A 20 -29.25 9.49 21.49
C ILE A 20 -29.16 8.52 20.29
N PRO A 21 -29.55 8.91 19.06
CA PRO A 21 -29.43 8.03 17.90
C PRO A 21 -27.94 7.75 17.61
N CYS A 22 -27.45 6.62 18.12
CA CYS A 22 -26.09 6.12 17.95
C CYS A 22 -25.91 5.49 16.55
N ASN A 23 -25.95 6.31 15.51
CA ASN A 23 -25.60 5.88 14.14
C ASN A 23 -24.30 6.53 13.63
N ALA A 24 -23.92 7.70 14.16
CA ALA A 24 -22.68 8.38 13.78
C ALA A 24 -21.43 7.80 14.49
N GLN A 25 -21.56 7.34 15.75
CA GLN A 25 -20.47 6.71 16.51
C GLN A 25 -20.06 5.37 15.88
N ASN A 26 -21.04 4.53 15.52
CA ASN A 26 -20.84 3.20 14.94
C ASN A 26 -20.15 3.22 13.56
N LYS A 27 -20.39 4.24 12.74
CA LYS A 27 -19.71 4.38 11.43
C LYS A 27 -18.23 4.72 11.58
N LYS A 28 -17.87 5.52 12.60
CA LYS A 28 -16.47 5.91 12.87
C LYS A 28 -15.68 4.73 13.44
N THR A 29 -16.25 3.99 14.39
CA THR A 29 -15.61 2.80 14.98
C THR A 29 -15.39 1.71 13.93
N ALA A 30 -16.38 1.42 13.08
CA ALA A 30 -16.24 0.44 12.00
C ALA A 30 -15.15 0.82 10.96
N LYS A 31 -14.97 2.11 10.66
CA LYS A 31 -13.90 2.56 9.75
C LYS A 31 -12.52 2.36 10.36
N ILE A 32 -12.37 2.63 11.66
CA ILE A 32 -11.11 2.44 12.40
C ILE A 32 -10.77 0.95 12.47
N GLU A 33 -11.75 0.08 12.75
CA GLU A 33 -11.56 -1.37 12.77
C GLU A 33 -11.11 -1.91 11.40
N LYS A 34 -11.76 -1.48 10.32
CA LYS A 34 -11.36 -1.84 8.95
C LYS A 34 -9.92 -1.39 8.64
N TYR A 35 -9.56 -0.17 9.03
CA TYR A 35 -8.20 0.34 8.86
C TYR A 35 -7.17 -0.50 9.65
N ASN A 36 -7.46 -0.82 10.91
CA ASN A 36 -6.56 -1.62 11.75
C ASN A 36 -6.40 -3.04 11.19
N LYS A 37 -7.47 -3.66 10.69
CA LYS A 37 -7.42 -4.97 10.04
C LYS A 37 -6.53 -4.92 8.80
N LEU A 38 -6.72 -3.91 7.96
CA LEU A 38 -5.90 -3.70 6.75
C LEU A 38 -4.43 -3.48 7.10
N ALA A 39 -4.15 -2.66 8.12
CA ALA A 39 -2.81 -2.40 8.61
C ALA A 39 -2.10 -3.69 9.07
N GLN A 40 -2.81 -4.57 9.76
CA GLN A 40 -2.27 -5.88 10.15
C GLN A 40 -2.01 -6.78 8.94
N GLN A 41 -2.97 -6.88 8.00
CA GLN A 41 -2.79 -7.67 6.77
C GLN A 41 -1.59 -7.20 5.95
N VAL A 42 -1.40 -5.88 5.82
CA VAL A 42 -0.21 -5.30 5.16
C VAL A 42 1.06 -5.68 5.91
N LYS A 43 1.08 -5.50 7.23
CA LYS A 43 2.24 -5.81 8.07
C LYS A 43 2.63 -7.28 7.96
N ASP A 44 1.67 -8.19 8.05
CA ASP A 44 1.89 -9.63 7.94
C ASP A 44 2.42 -10.01 6.55
N SER A 45 1.84 -9.44 5.49
CA SER A 45 2.27 -9.69 4.12
C SER A 45 3.72 -9.21 3.86
N VAL A 46 4.09 -8.05 4.41
CA VAL A 46 5.46 -7.53 4.36
C VAL A 46 6.43 -8.40 5.17
N ASN A 47 6.05 -8.78 6.39
CA ASN A 47 6.88 -9.64 7.26
C ASN A 47 7.14 -11.01 6.61
N ASN A 48 6.10 -11.58 5.99
CA ASN A 48 6.20 -12.85 5.27
C ASN A 48 6.92 -12.71 3.93
N ARG A 49 7.22 -11.49 3.45
CA ARG A 49 7.78 -11.21 2.11
C ARG A 49 6.94 -11.84 0.99
N HIS A 50 5.64 -11.88 1.18
CA HIS A 50 4.69 -12.45 0.22
C HIS A 50 3.55 -11.46 0.00
N PHE A 51 3.71 -10.62 -1.01
CA PHE A 51 2.72 -9.59 -1.33
C PHE A 51 2.76 -9.20 -2.81
N THR A 52 1.64 -8.66 -3.29
CA THR A 52 1.51 -8.11 -4.64
C THR A 52 1.03 -6.68 -4.53
N VAL A 53 1.64 -5.78 -5.29
CA VAL A 53 1.22 -4.40 -5.45
C VAL A 53 0.68 -4.24 -6.86
N ASN A 54 -0.58 -3.83 -6.97
CA ASN A 54 -1.15 -3.40 -8.24
C ASN A 54 -0.78 -1.95 -8.50
N VAL A 55 -0.34 -1.66 -9.71
CA VAL A 55 0.14 -0.33 -10.09
C VAL A 55 -0.85 0.32 -11.06
N ASN A 56 -1.25 1.54 -10.73
CA ASN A 56 -2.27 2.28 -11.49
C ASN A 56 -1.73 3.57 -12.13
N MET A 57 -0.55 4.06 -11.72
CA MET A 57 0.02 5.28 -12.29
C MET A 57 1.55 5.21 -12.33
N ALA A 58 2.12 5.73 -13.41
CA ALA A 58 3.55 5.82 -13.64
C ALA A 58 4.00 7.30 -13.69
N TYR A 59 5.18 7.57 -13.14
CA TYR A 59 5.79 8.88 -13.03
C TYR A 59 7.21 8.84 -13.61
N PRO A 60 7.34 8.88 -14.94
CA PRO A 60 8.62 9.03 -15.60
C PRO A 60 9.24 10.41 -15.30
N GLN A 61 10.57 10.49 -15.30
CA GLN A 61 11.28 11.74 -14.99
C GLN A 61 11.10 12.85 -16.04
N SER A 62 10.89 12.49 -17.31
CA SER A 62 10.85 13.45 -18.42
C SER A 62 9.46 13.62 -19.05
N HIS A 63 8.43 12.97 -18.49
CA HIS A 63 7.07 13.09 -19.00
C HIS A 63 6.09 13.35 -17.86
N ARG A 64 4.85 13.71 -18.21
CA ARG A 64 3.75 13.81 -17.27
C ARG A 64 3.43 12.45 -16.65
N ALA A 65 2.72 12.45 -15.52
CA ALA A 65 2.17 11.24 -14.95
C ALA A 65 1.25 10.53 -15.97
N ILE A 66 1.37 9.21 -16.05
CA ILE A 66 0.62 8.36 -16.98
C ILE A 66 -0.28 7.45 -16.17
N ASN A 67 -1.59 7.57 -16.38
CA ASN A 67 -2.55 6.63 -15.82
C ASN A 67 -2.48 5.29 -16.57
N LEU A 68 -2.32 4.19 -15.84
CA LEU A 68 -2.18 2.86 -16.40
C LEU A 68 -3.55 2.18 -16.43
N THR A 69 -4.01 1.81 -17.62
CA THR A 69 -5.28 1.11 -17.83
C THR A 69 -5.15 -0.40 -17.81
N SER A 70 -3.94 -0.93 -17.99
CA SER A 70 -3.65 -2.37 -17.91
C SER A 70 -3.26 -2.79 -16.49
N MET A 71 -3.44 -4.07 -16.18
CA MET A 71 -3.11 -4.62 -14.86
C MET A 71 -1.60 -4.85 -14.71
N TYR A 72 -0.88 -3.81 -14.32
CA TYR A 72 0.54 -3.89 -13.98
C TYR A 72 0.73 -4.20 -12.49
N SER A 73 1.78 -4.95 -12.16
CA SER A 73 2.03 -5.32 -10.77
C SER A 73 3.48 -5.62 -10.46
N VAL A 74 3.81 -5.51 -9.18
CA VAL A 74 5.05 -6.04 -8.60
C VAL A 74 4.68 -7.05 -7.52
N ARG A 75 5.20 -8.26 -7.65
CA ARG A 75 4.99 -9.33 -6.67
C ARG A 75 6.31 -9.73 -6.03
N ILE A 76 6.34 -9.70 -4.70
CA ILE A 76 7.43 -10.27 -3.91
C ILE A 76 6.96 -11.62 -3.39
N SER A 77 7.81 -12.64 -3.58
CA SER A 77 7.56 -14.00 -3.13
C SER A 77 8.84 -14.57 -2.52
N GLY A 78 9.03 -14.36 -1.22
CA GLY A 78 10.19 -14.82 -0.48
C GLY A 78 11.48 -14.12 -0.95
N ASP A 79 12.30 -14.86 -1.69
CA ASP A 79 13.58 -14.40 -2.24
C ASP A 79 13.48 -13.93 -3.70
N SER A 80 12.27 -13.93 -4.27
CA SER A 80 12.06 -13.68 -5.69
C SER A 80 11.09 -12.51 -5.90
N ILE A 81 11.31 -11.78 -7.00
CA ILE A 81 10.44 -10.70 -7.45
C ILE A 81 9.98 -10.98 -8.87
N ILE A 82 8.70 -10.75 -9.10
CA ILE A 82 8.08 -10.73 -10.42
C ILE A 82 7.65 -9.28 -10.66
N SER A 83 8.34 -8.61 -11.57
CA SER A 83 8.04 -7.23 -11.97
C SER A 83 7.36 -7.28 -13.32
N TYR A 84 6.12 -6.80 -13.38
CA TYR A 84 5.37 -6.61 -14.61
C TYR A 84 4.97 -5.14 -14.69
N LEU A 85 5.95 -4.29 -15.03
CA LEU A 85 5.79 -2.84 -15.10
C LEU A 85 6.12 -2.32 -16.50
N PRO A 86 5.41 -1.29 -16.98
CA PRO A 86 5.78 -0.60 -18.19
C PRO A 86 6.99 0.29 -17.92
N TYR A 87 7.78 0.56 -18.95
CA TYR A 87 8.89 1.50 -18.85
C TYR A 87 8.67 2.71 -19.76
N TYR A 88 8.76 3.90 -19.17
CA TYR A 88 8.65 5.18 -19.88
C TYR A 88 9.88 6.01 -19.52
N GLY A 89 10.82 6.19 -20.46
CA GLY A 89 12.04 6.92 -20.17
C GLY A 89 13.14 6.64 -21.16
N ARG A 90 14.31 7.22 -20.88
CA ARG A 90 15.50 7.04 -21.70
C ARG A 90 16.21 5.75 -21.32
N ALA A 91 16.50 4.93 -22.33
CA ALA A 91 17.40 3.80 -22.23
C ALA A 91 18.79 4.23 -22.74
N TYR A 92 19.85 3.88 -22.03
CA TYR A 92 21.22 4.26 -22.37
C TYR A 92 21.95 3.13 -23.10
N ASN A 93 22.00 1.94 -22.50
CA ASN A 93 22.65 0.77 -23.09
C ASN A 93 21.75 -0.45 -22.93
N VAL A 94 20.91 -0.68 -23.94
CA VAL A 94 19.93 -1.78 -23.94
C VAL A 94 20.10 -2.62 -25.20
N PRO A 95 19.77 -3.93 -25.14
CA PRO A 95 19.82 -4.80 -26.30
C PRO A 95 18.98 -4.28 -27.47
N TYR A 96 19.30 -4.74 -28.68
CA TYR A 96 18.50 -4.46 -29.88
C TYR A 96 17.04 -4.87 -29.64
N GLY A 97 16.10 -3.94 -29.88
CA GLY A 97 14.68 -4.11 -29.54
C GLY A 97 14.27 -3.65 -28.14
N GLY A 98 15.16 -3.04 -27.34
CA GLY A 98 14.85 -2.41 -26.05
C GLY A 98 14.88 -3.36 -24.83
N GLY A 99 14.96 -4.67 -25.08
CA GLY A 99 15.03 -5.70 -24.05
C GLY A 99 13.74 -5.82 -23.22
N LYS A 100 13.83 -6.53 -22.10
CA LYS A 100 12.70 -6.79 -21.20
C LYS A 100 12.36 -5.61 -20.27
N ALA A 101 13.29 -4.66 -20.10
CA ALA A 101 13.14 -3.50 -19.21
C ALA A 101 12.62 -3.92 -17.82
N LEU A 102 11.50 -3.37 -17.36
CA LEU A 102 10.91 -3.65 -16.04
C LEU A 102 9.94 -4.84 -16.02
N ASN A 103 9.92 -5.66 -17.09
CA ASN A 103 9.13 -6.89 -17.18
C ASN A 103 10.03 -8.12 -17.05
N PHE A 104 10.23 -8.61 -15.82
CA PHE A 104 11.12 -9.75 -15.56
C PHE A 104 10.74 -10.48 -14.27
N THR A 105 11.30 -11.68 -14.12
CA THR A 105 11.40 -12.39 -12.83
C THR A 105 12.86 -12.49 -12.44
N GLY A 106 13.18 -12.24 -11.17
CA GLY A 106 14.56 -12.26 -10.69
C GLY A 106 14.69 -12.59 -9.21
N LYS A 107 15.92 -12.90 -8.80
CA LYS A 107 16.27 -13.15 -7.39
C LYS A 107 16.64 -11.85 -6.70
N ILE A 108 16.08 -11.66 -5.52
CA ILE A 108 16.30 -10.50 -4.67
C ILE A 108 17.59 -10.70 -3.89
N TYR A 109 18.40 -9.65 -3.82
CA TYR A 109 19.49 -9.53 -2.86
C TYR A 109 19.43 -8.17 -2.17
N ASN A 110 20.12 -8.04 -1.02
CA ASN A 110 20.12 -6.83 -0.19
C ASN A 110 18.71 -6.33 0.16
N TYR A 111 17.84 -7.24 0.60
CA TYR A 111 16.49 -6.91 1.06
C TYR A 111 16.54 -6.29 2.47
N THR A 112 15.99 -5.10 2.61
CA THR A 112 15.85 -4.40 3.88
C THR A 112 14.43 -3.88 4.02
N ALA A 113 13.78 -4.14 5.15
CA ALA A 113 12.48 -3.57 5.50
C ALA A 113 12.60 -2.75 6.78
N VAL A 114 12.33 -1.44 6.70
CA VAL A 114 12.40 -0.51 7.82
C VAL A 114 11.04 0.12 8.06
N ARG A 115 10.51 -0.06 9.27
CA ARG A 115 9.29 0.59 9.71
C ARG A 115 9.57 2.06 10.07
N ASN A 116 8.84 2.98 9.45
CA ASN A 116 8.92 4.42 9.73
C ASN A 116 7.76 4.88 10.63
N LYS A 117 7.94 6.01 11.31
CA LYS A 117 6.99 6.57 12.29
C LYS A 117 5.63 6.99 11.70
N LYS A 118 5.54 7.17 10.37
CA LYS A 118 4.33 7.64 9.67
C LYS A 118 3.42 6.49 9.19
N ASN A 119 3.33 5.39 9.93
CA ASN A 119 2.56 4.22 9.51
C ASN A 119 2.92 3.71 8.10
N MET A 120 4.21 3.76 7.78
CA MET A 120 4.77 3.41 6.48
C MET A 120 5.97 2.50 6.67
N THR A 121 6.06 1.44 5.88
CA THR A 121 7.20 0.54 5.84
C THR A 121 7.97 0.76 4.56
N ARG A 122 9.26 1.10 4.66
CA ARG A 122 10.15 1.25 3.50
C ARG A 122 10.85 -0.07 3.27
N ILE A 123 10.66 -0.63 2.08
CA ILE A 123 11.36 -1.82 1.63
C ILE A 123 12.35 -1.37 0.56
N THR A 124 13.61 -1.78 0.69
CA THR A 124 14.62 -1.60 -0.35
C THR A 124 15.16 -2.97 -0.72
N LEU A 125 15.30 -3.21 -2.03
CA LEU A 125 15.80 -4.47 -2.54
C LEU A 125 16.55 -4.25 -3.85
N ASN A 126 17.43 -5.18 -4.18
CA ASN A 126 18.17 -5.18 -5.44
C ASN A 126 17.87 -6.45 -6.23
N VAL A 127 17.93 -6.34 -7.54
CA VAL A 127 17.71 -7.44 -8.47
C VAL A 127 18.68 -7.31 -9.62
N LYS A 128 19.31 -8.42 -10.00
CA LYS A 128 20.19 -8.48 -11.16
C LYS A 128 19.53 -9.37 -12.20
N THR A 129 19.44 -8.87 -13.43
CA THR A 129 19.01 -9.63 -14.61
C THR A 129 20.18 -9.70 -15.59
N ASP A 130 20.00 -10.43 -16.69
CA ASP A 130 21.02 -10.53 -17.75
C ASP A 130 21.25 -9.18 -18.45
N GLU A 131 20.26 -8.29 -18.42
CA GLU A 131 20.29 -6.99 -19.11
C GLU A 131 20.68 -5.82 -18.20
N ASP A 132 20.43 -5.90 -16.90
CA ASP A 132 20.50 -4.74 -16.02
C ASP A 132 20.62 -5.10 -14.53
N THR A 133 20.89 -4.10 -13.71
CA THR A 133 20.78 -4.18 -12.26
C THR A 133 19.81 -3.13 -11.78
N TYR A 134 18.78 -3.58 -11.07
CA TYR A 134 17.72 -2.75 -10.55
C TYR A 134 17.82 -2.62 -9.04
N LYS A 135 17.46 -1.44 -8.54
CA LYS A 135 17.17 -1.20 -7.13
C LYS A 135 15.75 -0.68 -7.02
N TYR A 136 14.95 -1.39 -6.23
CA TYR A 136 13.58 -1.03 -5.92
C TYR A 136 13.53 -0.45 -4.52
N SER A 137 12.79 0.64 -4.36
CA SER A 137 12.41 1.18 -3.06
C SER A 137 10.90 1.30 -3.02
N LEU A 138 10.24 0.49 -2.20
CA LEU A 138 8.80 0.50 -1.99
C LEU A 138 8.49 1.20 -0.67
N GLU A 139 7.53 2.10 -0.69
CA GLU A 139 6.98 2.74 0.50
C GLU A 139 5.53 2.32 0.64
N ILE A 140 5.28 1.42 1.59
CA ILE A 140 3.98 0.78 1.78
C ILE A 140 3.34 1.34 3.04
N PHE A 141 2.20 2.00 2.89
CA PHE A 141 1.42 2.54 4.00
C PHE A 141 0.48 1.48 4.56
N ASP A 142 0.08 1.65 5.83
CA ASP A 142 -0.85 0.75 6.51
C ASP A 142 -2.24 0.68 5.85
N ASN A 143 -2.60 1.67 5.05
CA ASN A 143 -3.82 1.66 4.24
C ASN A 143 -3.67 0.88 2.92
N GLY A 144 -2.53 0.22 2.69
CA GLY A 144 -2.22 -0.52 1.46
C GLY A 144 -1.66 0.35 0.34
N SER A 145 -1.80 1.68 0.40
CA SER A 145 -1.24 2.56 -0.62
C SER A 145 0.27 2.39 -0.69
N THR A 146 0.80 2.32 -1.90
CA THR A 146 2.20 2.00 -2.14
C THR A 146 2.79 2.92 -3.20
N SER A 147 3.97 3.45 -2.91
CA SER A 147 4.84 4.10 -3.90
C SER A 147 6.01 3.18 -4.21
N ILE A 148 6.37 3.06 -5.48
CA ILE A 148 7.48 2.23 -5.95
C ILE A 148 8.44 3.10 -6.73
N ASN A 149 9.69 3.13 -6.32
CA ASN A 149 10.77 3.83 -6.98
C ASN A 149 11.73 2.80 -7.57
N VAL A 150 12.03 2.91 -8.86
CA VAL A 150 12.91 1.97 -9.57
C VAL A 150 14.06 2.74 -10.20
N SER A 151 15.27 2.43 -9.75
CA SER A 151 16.50 2.86 -10.38
C SER A 151 17.17 1.71 -11.12
N SER A 152 17.72 2.01 -12.28
CA SER A 152 18.44 1.08 -13.15
C SER A 152 19.82 1.67 -13.46
N ASN A 153 20.78 0.82 -13.81
CA ASN A 153 22.08 1.28 -14.29
C ASN A 153 22.05 1.68 -15.76
N GLN A 154 21.17 1.05 -16.56
CA GLN A 154 21.10 1.24 -18.01
C GLN A 154 19.90 2.08 -18.47
N ARG A 155 19.04 2.51 -17.55
CA ARG A 155 17.79 3.21 -17.84
C ARG A 155 17.55 4.32 -16.83
N GLN A 156 16.90 5.40 -17.30
CA GLN A 156 16.49 6.51 -16.45
C GLN A 156 15.52 6.04 -15.37
N TYR A 157 15.64 6.65 -14.19
CA TYR A 157 14.76 6.42 -13.04
C TYR A 157 13.28 6.61 -13.39
N ILE A 158 12.41 5.80 -12.77
CA ILE A 158 10.96 5.92 -12.86
C ILE A 158 10.33 5.56 -11.52
N SER A 159 9.21 6.20 -11.19
CA SER A 159 8.40 5.84 -10.03
C SER A 159 6.97 5.51 -10.41
N PHE A 160 6.27 4.86 -9.50
CA PHE A 160 4.91 4.37 -9.67
C PHE A 160 4.11 4.52 -8.39
N SER A 161 2.79 4.63 -8.51
CA SER A 161 1.87 4.48 -7.39
C SER A 161 0.90 3.34 -7.62
N GLY A 162 0.41 2.79 -6.52
CA GLY A 162 -0.49 1.66 -6.54
C GLY A 162 -0.98 1.29 -5.15
N ASP A 163 -1.55 0.10 -5.04
CA ASP A 163 -2.12 -0.42 -3.81
C ASP A 163 -1.74 -1.90 -3.64
N MET A 164 -1.39 -2.27 -2.41
CA MET A 164 -1.15 -3.67 -2.05
C MET A 164 -2.46 -4.44 -2.07
N ILE A 165 -2.45 -5.58 -2.76
CA ILE A 165 -3.54 -6.55 -2.70
C ILE A 165 -3.48 -7.23 -1.34
N THR A 166 -4.48 -6.96 -0.50
CA THR A 166 -4.68 -7.61 0.79
C THR A 166 -5.83 -8.61 0.69
N LYS A 167 -5.75 -9.70 1.45
CA LYS A 167 -6.78 -10.75 1.52
C LYS A 167 -7.52 -10.67 2.84
#